data_AF-A0A7S4K042-F1
#
_entry.id   AF-A0A7S4K042-F1
#
_cell.length_a   1.000
_cell.length_b   1.000
_cell.length_c   1.000
_cell.angle_alpha   90.00
_cell.angle_beta   90.00
_cell.angle_gamma   90.00
#
_symmetry.space_group_name_H-M   'P 1'
#
loop_
_entity.id
_entity.type
_entity.pdbx_description
1 polymer ?
#
loop_
_entity_poly.entity_id
_entity_poly.type
_entity_poly.pdbx_seq_one_letter_code
_entity_poly.pdbx_strand_id
1 'polypeptide(L)'
;MSGQSVNRTLIVLVCGNDSDEVYENNEVEVEDKKNFQGKVLLQLQRSRWSALLEAALEYARVVNELRPQGSAVSIMLCGYSGYSKEVSIVQLNKWNAEQQNMAYIYGAISSSKIVKSEETISGDDIAREALKALVSDLDHEEVGTLQARVLLISSPAAHRCPQGSI
;
A
#
# COMPACT_ATOMS: atom_id res chain seq x y z
N MET A 1 -20.18 -2.52 29.36
CA MET A 1 -18.86 -3.02 28.93
C MET A 1 -18.06 -1.81 28.51
N SER A 2 -16.97 -1.49 29.21
CA SER A 2 -16.14 -0.33 28.90
C SER A 2 -15.52 -0.51 27.51
N GLY A 3 -15.87 0.36 26.56
CA GLY A 3 -15.31 0.33 25.20
C GLY A 3 -13.81 0.55 25.27
N GLN A 4 -13.03 -0.52 25.07
CA GLN A 4 -11.58 -0.38 24.89
C GLN A 4 -11.34 0.45 23.63
N SER A 5 -10.55 1.53 23.75
CA SER A 5 -10.17 2.32 22.59
C SER A 5 -9.29 1.46 21.66
N VAL A 6 -9.80 1.14 20.48
CA VAL A 6 -9.05 0.41 19.46
C VAL A 6 -8.06 1.36 18.80
N ASN A 7 -6.77 1.01 18.79
CA ASN A 7 -5.77 1.79 18.05
C ASN A 7 -5.93 1.51 16.55
N ARG A 8 -6.30 2.53 15.77
CA ARG A 8 -6.50 2.39 14.33
C ARG A 8 -5.30 2.94 13.58
N THR A 9 -4.70 2.12 12.72
CA THR A 9 -3.61 2.52 11.82
C THR A 9 -4.10 2.47 10.38
N LEU A 10 -4.11 3.61 9.70
CA LEU A 10 -4.25 3.61 8.24
C LEU A 10 -2.86 3.59 7.61
N ILE A 11 -2.64 2.71 6.64
CA ILE A 11 -1.51 2.72 5.71
C ILE A 11 -2.03 3.16 4.34
N VAL A 12 -1.50 4.25 3.80
CA VAL A 12 -1.80 4.70 2.44
C VAL A 12 -0.61 4.38 1.55
N LEU A 13 -0.82 3.61 0.48
CA LEU A 13 0.17 3.31 -0.55
C LEU A 13 -0.20 4.06 -1.83
N VAL A 14 0.70 4.92 -2.31
CA VAL A 14 0.49 5.73 -3.51
C VAL A 14 1.18 5.09 -4.71
N CYS A 15 0.47 4.86 -5.80
CA CYS A 15 0.99 4.32 -7.06
C CYS A 15 1.18 5.46 -8.06
N GLY A 16 2.35 6.11 -8.02
CA GLY A 16 2.76 7.16 -8.96
C GLY A 16 3.63 6.62 -10.11
N ASN A 17 4.08 7.50 -11.02
CA ASN A 17 4.82 7.12 -12.24
C ASN A 17 6.06 6.23 -12.00
N ASP A 18 6.72 6.38 -10.85
CA ASP A 18 7.97 5.70 -10.50
C ASP A 18 7.75 4.41 -9.67
N SER A 19 6.49 4.01 -9.49
CA SER A 19 6.12 2.82 -8.71
C SER A 19 6.68 1.52 -9.31
N ASP A 20 6.85 1.49 -10.63
CA ASP A 20 7.36 0.34 -11.40
C ASP A 20 8.87 0.36 -11.57
N GLU A 21 9.57 1.39 -11.07
CA GLU A 21 11.03 1.40 -11.11
C GLU A 21 11.58 0.19 -10.34
N VAL A 22 12.60 -0.43 -10.94
CA VAL A 22 13.30 -1.55 -10.33
C VAL A 22 13.92 -1.10 -9.01
N TYR A 23 13.49 -1.74 -7.94
CA TYR A 23 14.01 -1.54 -6.59
C TYR A 23 15.15 -2.52 -6.29
N GLU A 24 14.96 -3.79 -6.67
CA GLU A 24 15.84 -4.89 -6.31
C GLU A 24 15.84 -5.95 -7.43
N ASN A 25 17.00 -6.57 -7.67
CA ASN A 25 17.11 -7.76 -8.52
C ASN A 25 17.26 -8.98 -7.60
N ASN A 26 16.38 -9.96 -7.75
CA ASN A 26 16.40 -11.22 -7.04
C ASN A 26 16.85 -12.34 -7.97
N GLU A 27 17.75 -13.19 -7.48
CA GLU A 27 18.18 -14.38 -8.21
C GLU A 27 17.37 -15.57 -7.72
N VAL A 28 16.58 -16.16 -8.61
CA VAL A 28 15.78 -17.34 -8.33
C VAL A 28 16.30 -18.49 -9.16
N GLU A 29 16.78 -19.51 -8.46
CA GLU A 29 17.23 -20.76 -9.06
C GLU A 29 16.02 -21.66 -9.33
N VAL A 30 15.73 -21.92 -10.60
CA VAL A 30 14.59 -22.75 -11.04
C VAL A 30 15.11 -24.02 -11.69
N GLU A 31 14.50 -25.16 -11.34
CA GLU A 31 14.81 -26.44 -11.96
C GLU A 31 14.15 -26.54 -13.34
N ASP A 32 14.95 -26.66 -14.40
CA ASP A 32 14.44 -26.89 -15.76
C ASP A 32 14.03 -28.36 -15.94
N LYS A 33 12.75 -28.62 -15.66
CA LYS A 33 12.14 -29.95 -15.79
C LYS A 33 12.07 -30.47 -17.24
N LYS A 34 12.30 -29.64 -18.25
CA LYS A 34 12.25 -30.06 -19.66
C LYS A 34 13.60 -30.57 -20.19
N ASN A 35 14.72 -30.08 -19.64
CA ASN A 35 16.04 -30.37 -20.20
C ASN A 35 16.92 -31.31 -19.37
N PHE A 36 16.50 -31.77 -18.18
CA PHE A 36 17.25 -32.71 -17.31
C PHE A 36 18.73 -32.35 -17.07
N GLN A 37 19.12 -31.10 -17.30
CA GLN A 37 20.47 -30.60 -17.12
C GLN A 37 20.41 -29.17 -16.60
N GLY A 38 20.66 -29.05 -15.30
CA GLY A 38 21.05 -27.80 -14.69
C GLY A 38 19.89 -26.98 -14.13
N LYS A 39 20.17 -26.39 -12.97
CA LYS A 39 19.35 -25.35 -12.41
C LYS A 39 19.62 -24.06 -13.18
N VAL A 40 18.58 -23.30 -13.51
CA VAL A 40 18.67 -22.03 -14.24
C VAL A 40 18.51 -20.89 -13.26
N LEU A 41 19.44 -19.94 -13.28
CA LEU A 41 19.34 -18.72 -12.48
C LEU A 41 18.53 -17.67 -13.24
N LEU A 42 17.36 -17.31 -12.72
CA LEU A 42 16.54 -16.22 -13.25
C LEU A 42 16.75 -14.97 -12.42
N GLN A 43 17.01 -13.84 -13.06
CA GLN A 43 16.97 -12.54 -12.42
C GLN A 43 15.56 -11.97 -12.51
N LEU A 44 14.86 -11.93 -11.38
CA LEU A 44 13.56 -11.31 -11.23
C LEU A 44 13.71 -9.90 -10.67
N GLN A 45 13.08 -8.92 -11.30
CA GLN A 45 13.11 -7.55 -10.85
C GLN A 45 11.89 -7.27 -9.97
N ARG A 46 12.12 -6.73 -8.78
CA ARG A 46 11.06 -6.19 -7.93
C ARG A 46 10.87 -4.72 -8.21
N SER A 47 9.63 -4.29 -8.34
CA SER A 47 9.29 -2.87 -8.40
C SER A 47 9.21 -2.25 -7.00
N ARG A 48 9.40 -0.94 -6.89
CA ARG A 48 9.17 -0.20 -5.64
C ARG A 48 7.76 -0.42 -5.08
N TRP A 49 6.76 -0.49 -5.96
CA TRP A 49 5.39 -0.83 -5.61
C TRP A 49 5.30 -2.17 -4.88
N SER A 50 5.90 -3.22 -5.45
CA SER A 50 5.88 -4.55 -4.85
C SER A 50 6.56 -4.58 -3.47
N ALA A 51 7.71 -3.91 -3.33
CA ALA A 51 8.44 -3.85 -2.07
C ALA A 51 7.65 -3.15 -0.95
N LEU A 52 6.96 -2.06 -1.28
CA LEU A 52 6.19 -1.28 -0.31
C LEU A 52 4.86 -1.95 0.05
N LEU A 53 4.23 -2.62 -0.92
CA LEU A 53 3.08 -3.48 -0.66
C LEU A 53 3.46 -4.64 0.27
N GLU A 54 4.60 -5.31 0.02
CA GLU A 54 5.12 -6.37 0.90
C GLU A 54 5.37 -5.84 2.32
N ALA A 55 5.98 -4.66 2.48
CA ALA A 55 6.22 -4.06 3.79
C ALA A 55 4.93 -3.69 4.53
N ALA A 56 3.92 -3.16 3.83
CA ALA A 56 2.61 -2.84 4.40
C ALA A 56 1.85 -4.09 4.85
N LEU A 57 1.92 -5.15 4.04
CA LEU A 57 1.32 -6.45 4.36
C LEU A 57 1.99 -7.09 5.57
N GLU A 58 3.31 -7.02 5.67
CA GLU A 58 4.05 -7.53 6.82
C GLU A 58 3.71 -6.75 8.09
N TYR A 59 3.58 -5.42 8.01
CA TYR A 59 3.11 -4.61 9.14
C TYR A 59 1.71 -5.04 9.59
N ALA A 60 0.77 -5.20 8.66
CA ALA A 60 -0.59 -5.63 8.97
C ALA A 60 -0.61 -7.02 9.61
N ARG A 61 0.19 -7.97 9.09
CA ARG A 61 0.34 -9.31 9.64
C ARG A 61 0.83 -9.27 11.09
N VAL A 62 1.93 -8.55 11.35
CA VAL A 62 2.52 -8.44 12.69
C VAL A 62 1.56 -7.79 13.68
N VAL A 63 0.85 -6.73 13.28
CA VAL A 63 -0.14 -6.09 14.17
C VAL A 63 -1.30 -7.03 14.47
N ASN A 64 -1.83 -7.75 13.48
CA ASN A 64 -2.92 -8.70 13.68
C ASN A 64 -2.51 -9.86 14.59
N GLU A 65 -1.26 -10.34 14.49
CA GLU A 65 -0.73 -11.41 15.34
C GLU A 65 -0.47 -10.95 16.79
N LEU A 66 0.13 -9.76 16.96
CA LEU A 66 0.54 -9.27 18.28
C LEU A 66 -0.59 -8.57 19.05
N ARG A 67 -1.58 -7.98 18.35
CA ARG A 67 -2.64 -7.15 18.95
C ARG A 67 -4.03 -7.39 18.33
N PRO A 68 -4.52 -8.63 18.29
CA PRO A 68 -5.75 -9.00 17.57
C PRO A 68 -7.05 -8.29 18.03
N GLN A 69 -7.08 -7.75 19.26
CA GLN A 69 -8.26 -7.08 19.82
C GLN A 69 -8.01 -5.60 20.18
N GLY A 70 -6.76 -5.13 20.12
CA GLY A 70 -6.36 -3.80 20.59
C GLY A 70 -5.88 -2.88 19.47
N SER A 71 -5.81 -3.35 18.23
CA SER A 71 -5.37 -2.58 17.08
C SER A 71 -6.03 -3.07 15.80
N ALA A 72 -6.27 -2.15 14.87
CA ALA A 72 -6.77 -2.46 13.54
C ALA A 72 -5.92 -1.71 12.50
N VAL A 73 -5.55 -2.39 11.43
CA VAL A 73 -4.79 -1.82 10.31
C VAL A 73 -5.69 -1.81 9.08
N SER A 74 -5.81 -0.66 8.43
CA SER A 74 -6.45 -0.54 7.13
C SER A 74 -5.40 -0.15 6.09
N ILE A 75 -5.44 -0.77 4.92
CA ILE A 75 -4.56 -0.43 3.81
C ILE A 75 -5.40 0.21 2.70
N MET A 76 -4.98 1.39 2.26
CA MET A 76 -5.54 2.08 1.10
C MET A 76 -4.51 2.12 -0.02
N LEU A 77 -4.91 1.65 -1.20
CA LEU A 77 -4.19 1.85 -2.43
C LEU A 77 -4.74 3.10 -3.09
N CYS A 78 -3.86 4.00 -3.51
CA CYS A 78 -4.25 5.22 -4.20
C CYS A 78 -3.42 5.32 -5.48
N GLY A 79 -4.07 5.54 -6.61
CA GLY A 79 -3.40 5.64 -7.91
C GLY A 79 -4.41 6.12 -8.93
N TYR A 80 -4.37 5.60 -10.15
CA TYR A 80 -5.32 5.97 -11.19
C TYR A 80 -6.24 4.80 -11.55
N SER A 81 -7.44 5.13 -12.03
CA SER A 81 -8.41 4.17 -12.54
C SER A 81 -8.27 4.03 -14.06
N GLY A 82 -7.63 2.96 -14.54
CA GLY A 82 -7.49 2.72 -15.99
C GLY A 82 -6.81 3.88 -16.74
N TYR A 83 -7.37 4.22 -17.91
CA TYR A 83 -6.88 5.32 -18.75
C TYR A 83 -7.44 6.70 -18.35
N SER A 84 -8.30 6.79 -17.33
CA SER A 84 -8.80 8.09 -16.87
C SER A 84 -7.77 8.73 -15.94
N LYS A 85 -7.61 10.06 -16.05
CA LYS A 85 -6.74 10.86 -15.17
C LYS A 85 -7.33 11.07 -13.76
N GLU A 86 -8.27 10.22 -13.37
CA GLU A 86 -8.95 10.34 -12.09
C GLU A 86 -8.24 9.51 -11.03
N VAL A 87 -8.00 10.13 -9.88
CA VAL A 87 -7.44 9.44 -8.72
C VAL A 87 -8.43 8.39 -8.24
N SER A 88 -7.99 7.13 -8.26
CA SER A 88 -8.70 5.99 -7.72
C SER A 88 -8.16 5.67 -6.34
N ILE A 89 -9.06 5.57 -5.38
CA ILE A 89 -8.75 5.18 -4.00
C ILE A 89 -9.48 3.87 -3.73
N VAL A 90 -8.72 2.83 -3.41
CA VAL A 90 -9.24 1.51 -3.08
C VAL A 90 -8.78 1.16 -1.66
N GLN A 91 -9.72 1.15 -0.72
CA GLN A 91 -9.48 0.62 0.60
C GLN A 91 -9.58 -0.91 0.56
N LEU A 92 -8.51 -1.60 0.90
CA LEU A 92 -8.41 -3.05 0.84
C LEU A 92 -9.18 -3.74 1.96
N ASN A 93 -9.30 -3.10 3.12
CA ASN A 93 -9.96 -3.64 4.29
C ASN A 93 -10.42 -2.55 5.25
N LYS A 94 -11.51 -2.80 5.97
CA LYS A 94 -12.11 -1.90 6.97
C LYS A 94 -11.69 -2.26 8.39
N TRP A 95 -12.11 -1.43 9.36
CA TRP A 95 -11.77 -1.56 10.78
C TRP A 95 -12.41 -2.75 11.50
N ASN A 96 -13.42 -3.40 10.91
CA ASN A 96 -14.12 -4.51 11.55
C ASN A 96 -13.24 -5.76 11.60
N ALA A 97 -13.44 -6.58 12.64
CA ALA A 97 -12.61 -7.76 12.91
C ALA A 97 -12.65 -8.79 11.75
N GLU A 98 -13.76 -8.90 11.03
CA GLU A 98 -13.90 -9.82 9.89
C GLU A 98 -12.90 -9.50 8.78
N GLN A 99 -12.55 -8.23 8.58
CA GLN A 99 -11.61 -7.79 7.55
C GLN A 99 -10.18 -7.56 8.06
N GLN A 100 -9.94 -7.78 9.36
CA GLN A 100 -8.61 -7.76 9.98
C GLN A 100 -7.92 -9.13 9.86
N ASN A 101 -7.93 -9.71 8.64
CA ASN A 101 -7.26 -10.96 8.36
C ASN A 101 -6.54 -10.92 7.01
N MET A 102 -5.41 -11.61 6.91
CA MET A 102 -4.56 -11.52 5.72
C MET A 102 -5.21 -12.13 4.47
N ALA A 103 -6.00 -13.20 4.60
CA ALA A 103 -6.66 -13.82 3.45
C ALA A 103 -7.62 -12.85 2.74
N TYR A 104 -8.34 -12.02 3.51
CA TYR A 104 -9.18 -10.96 2.99
C TYR A 104 -8.36 -9.89 2.25
N ILE A 105 -7.29 -9.39 2.88
CA ILE A 105 -6.43 -8.34 2.32
C ILE A 105 -5.80 -8.82 0.99
N TYR A 106 -5.28 -10.04 0.94
CA TYR A 106 -4.74 -10.62 -0.30
C TYR A 106 -5.80 -10.74 -1.39
N GLY A 107 -7.02 -11.16 -1.05
CA GLY A 107 -8.15 -11.19 -1.98
C GLY A 107 -8.50 -9.80 -2.54
N ALA A 108 -8.52 -8.78 -1.70
CA ALA A 108 -8.79 -7.40 -2.11
C ALA A 108 -7.71 -6.84 -3.04
N ILE A 109 -6.43 -7.16 -2.81
CA ILE A 109 -5.33 -6.73 -3.69
C ILE A 109 -5.50 -7.27 -5.10
N SER A 110 -5.75 -8.58 -5.22
CA SER A 110 -5.90 -9.24 -6.53
C SER A 110 -7.09 -8.73 -7.36
N SER A 111 -8.08 -8.11 -6.71
CA SER A 111 -9.24 -7.50 -7.36
C SER A 111 -9.11 -5.99 -7.57
N SER A 112 -8.08 -5.36 -7.00
CA SER A 112 -7.86 -3.92 -7.13
C SER A 112 -7.43 -3.57 -8.56
N LYS A 113 -8.12 -2.61 -9.17
CA LYS A 113 -7.84 -2.10 -10.53
C LYS A 113 -7.04 -0.81 -10.50
N ILE A 114 -6.06 -0.71 -9.59
CA ILE A 114 -5.17 0.44 -9.55
C ILE A 114 -4.13 0.24 -10.65
N VAL A 115 -4.06 1.18 -11.58
CA VAL A 115 -3.07 1.17 -12.65
C VAL A 115 -2.10 2.34 -12.51
N LYS A 116 -0.94 2.18 -13.14
CA LYS A 116 0.06 3.23 -13.32
C LYS A 116 -0.54 4.42 -14.07
N SER A 117 -0.14 5.64 -13.68
CA SER A 117 -0.30 6.82 -14.53
C SER A 117 0.95 7.08 -15.34
N GLU A 118 0.76 7.71 -16.50
CA GLU A 118 1.84 8.29 -17.30
C GLU A 118 2.11 9.75 -16.89
N GLU A 119 1.27 10.36 -16.05
CA GLU A 119 1.38 11.75 -15.63
C GLU A 119 1.84 11.91 -14.17
N THR A 120 2.84 12.78 -13.98
CA THR A 120 3.34 13.22 -12.68
C THR A 120 2.27 13.99 -11.91
N ILE A 121 1.44 13.28 -11.14
CA ILE A 121 0.71 13.87 -10.02
C ILE A 121 1.60 13.82 -8.78
N SER A 122 1.55 14.89 -7.98
CA SER A 122 2.21 14.95 -6.68
C SER A 122 1.63 13.88 -5.75
N GLY A 123 2.51 13.07 -5.15
CA GLY A 123 2.09 12.08 -4.14
C GLY A 123 1.30 12.72 -2.98
N ASP A 124 1.55 14.00 -2.69
CA ASP A 124 0.86 14.78 -1.67
C ASP A 124 -0.63 15.01 -1.98
N ASP A 125 -0.97 15.24 -3.26
CA ASP A 125 -2.37 15.45 -3.66
C ASP A 125 -3.16 14.15 -3.53
N ILE A 126 -2.55 13.03 -3.93
CA ILE A 126 -3.15 11.69 -3.79
C ILE A 126 -3.33 11.34 -2.30
N ALA A 127 -2.31 11.58 -1.47
CA ALA A 127 -2.43 11.35 -0.03
C ALA A 127 -3.49 12.26 0.63
N ARG A 128 -3.63 13.51 0.17
CA ARG A 128 -4.67 14.41 0.67
C ARG A 128 -6.07 13.88 0.36
N GLU A 129 -6.32 13.40 -0.85
CA GLU A 129 -7.60 12.79 -1.21
C GLU A 129 -7.85 11.49 -0.43
N ALA A 130 -6.81 10.66 -0.23
CA ALA A 130 -6.90 9.47 0.61
C ALA A 130 -7.26 9.80 2.06
N LEU A 131 -6.66 10.85 2.63
CA LEU A 131 -6.97 11.32 3.98
C LEU A 131 -8.38 11.92 4.07
N LYS A 132 -8.88 12.61 3.04
CA LYS A 132 -10.28 13.09 3.02
C LYS A 132 -11.27 11.92 3.01
N ALA A 133 -11.02 10.91 2.18
CA ALA A 133 -11.85 9.70 2.13
C ALA A 133 -11.82 8.96 3.48
N LEU A 134 -10.66 8.89 4.14
CA LEU A 134 -10.54 8.36 5.49
C LEU A 134 -11.42 9.12 6.50
N VAL A 135 -11.37 10.45 6.48
CA VAL A 135 -12.13 11.29 7.42
C VAL A 135 -13.63 11.09 7.23
N SER A 136 -14.14 11.00 6.00
CA SER A 136 -15.57 10.74 5.77
C SER A 136 -16.02 9.36 6.27
N ASP A 137 -15.15 8.35 6.18
CA ASP A 137 -15.44 7.00 6.68
C ASP A 137 -15.46 6.93 8.22
N LEU A 138 -14.77 7.86 8.90
CA LEU A 138 -14.68 7.92 10.35
C LEU A 138 -15.78 8.75 11.02
N ASP A 139 -16.41 9.68 10.30
CA ASP A 139 -17.53 10.49 10.80
C ASP A 139 -18.77 9.66 11.21
N HIS A 140 -18.75 8.35 10.93
CA HIS A 140 -19.83 7.41 11.26
C HIS A 140 -19.53 6.44 12.42
N GLU A 141 -18.37 6.52 13.08
CA GLU A 141 -18.01 5.64 14.21
C GLU A 141 -17.47 6.41 15.43
N GLU A 142 -17.76 5.95 16.65
CA GLU A 142 -17.09 6.44 17.86
C GLU A 142 -15.62 6.01 17.85
N VAL A 143 -14.73 6.91 17.43
CA VAL A 143 -13.28 6.65 17.35
C VAL A 143 -12.59 7.12 18.64
N GLY A 144 -12.03 6.19 19.42
CA GLY A 144 -11.27 6.55 20.63
C GLY A 144 -9.94 7.25 20.33
N THR A 145 -9.08 6.66 19.49
CA THR A 145 -7.83 7.30 19.01
C THR A 145 -7.46 6.74 17.64
N LEU A 146 -7.35 7.61 16.64
CA LEU A 146 -6.89 7.28 15.29
C LEU A 146 -5.42 7.72 15.12
N GLN A 147 -4.57 6.81 14.67
CA GLN A 147 -3.24 7.14 14.16
C GLN A 147 -3.21 6.86 12.65
N ALA A 148 -3.38 7.89 11.83
CA ALA A 148 -3.15 7.75 10.39
C ALA A 148 -1.65 7.78 10.09
N ARG A 149 -1.11 6.76 9.42
CA ARG A 149 0.28 6.71 8.94
C ARG A 149 0.29 6.66 7.42
N VAL A 150 0.51 7.82 6.79
CA VAL A 150 0.62 7.88 5.33
C VAL A 150 2.02 7.39 4.93
N LEU A 151 2.10 6.31 4.16
CA LEU A 151 3.35 5.82 3.59
C LEU A 151 3.42 6.22 2.12
N LEU A 152 3.85 7.46 1.88
CA LEU A 152 4.00 8.01 0.54
C LEU A 152 5.09 7.27 -0.23
N ILE A 153 4.71 6.72 -1.38
CA ILE A 153 5.64 6.22 -2.39
C ILE A 153 5.80 7.34 -3.42
N SER A 154 6.77 8.22 -3.19
CA SER A 154 7.20 9.22 -4.18
C SER A 154 8.69 9.07 -4.37
N SER A 155 9.15 8.95 -5.62
CA SER A 155 10.57 9.13 -5.92
C SER A 155 10.98 10.55 -5.49
N PRO A 156 12.14 10.72 -4.82
CA PRO A 156 12.69 12.04 -4.53
C PRO A 156 12.87 12.93 -5.78
N ALA A 157 12.81 12.36 -6.99
CA ALA A 157 12.91 13.09 -8.24
C ALA A 157 11.81 14.16 -8.44
N ALA A 158 10.63 14.00 -7.82
CA ALA A 158 9.55 14.99 -7.88
C ALA A 158 9.70 16.14 -6.85
N HIS A 159 10.66 16.04 -5.93
CA HIS A 159 10.98 17.08 -4.95
C HIS A 159 12.45 17.50 -5.08
N ARG A 160 12.79 18.12 -6.21
CA ARG A 160 13.76 19.22 -6.09
C ARG A 160 13.08 20.26 -5.20
N CYS A 161 13.44 20.30 -3.92
CA CYS A 161 13.28 21.52 -3.14
C CYS A 161 13.78 22.66 -4.04
N PRO A 162 13.04 23.75 -4.24
CA PRO A 162 13.62 24.93 -4.83
C PRO A 162 14.84 25.23 -3.98
N GLN A 163 16.03 24.99 -4.53
CA GLN A 163 17.26 25.45 -3.90
C GLN A 163 17.08 26.96 -3.88
N GLY A 164 16.74 27.48 -2.70
CA GLY A 164 16.68 28.90 -2.44
C GLY A 164 17.98 29.47 -2.97
N SER A 165 17.86 30.35 -3.96
CA SER A 165 18.97 31.14 -4.47
C SER A 165 19.46 31.96 -3.28
N ILE A 166 20.63 31.62 -2.77
CA ILE A 166 21.42 32.51 -1.90
C ILE A 166 22.22 33.41 -2.83
#